data_AF-A0A392Q6W0-F1
#
_entry.id   AF-A0A392Q6W0-F1
#
_cell.length_a   1.000
_cell.length_b   1.000
_cell.length_c   1.000
_cell.angle_alpha   90.00
_cell.angle_beta   90.00
_cell.angle_gamma   90.00
#
_symmetry.space_group_name_H-M   'P 1'
#
loop_
_entity.id
_entity.type
_entity.pdbx_description
1 polymer ?
#
loop_
_entity_poly.entity_id
_entity_poly.type
_entity_poly.pdbx_seq_one_letter_code
_entity_poly.pdbx_strand_id
1 'polypeptide(L)'
;MMSDHGIYSRERLLIPISNPDILMKRTCFIELDVYAKREVAVLYPDDVPDIKSTHVSNRISSEESNKRVLDSLKRSMQVDSETAQYYWSVSNGDPRAALAEFSADLQWGRQV
;
A
#
# COMPACT_ATOMS: atom_id res chain seq x y z
N MET A 1 -18.29 11.61 -2.67
CA MET A 1 -17.32 10.60 -2.20
C MET A 1 -17.61 9.32 -2.96
N MET A 2 -16.65 8.76 -3.70
CA MET A 2 -16.89 7.51 -4.42
C MET A 2 -16.82 6.37 -3.42
N SER A 3 -17.85 5.51 -3.41
CA SER A 3 -17.86 4.32 -2.55
C SER A 3 -16.76 3.35 -2.98
N ASP A 4 -16.21 2.60 -2.03
CA ASP A 4 -15.21 1.56 -2.28
C ASP A 4 -15.67 0.56 -3.36
N HIS A 5 -16.97 0.27 -3.39
CA HIS A 5 -17.60 -0.58 -4.41
C HIS A 5 -17.40 -0.04 -5.83
N GLY A 6 -17.34 1.28 -6.00
CA GLY A 6 -17.09 1.91 -7.30
C GLY A 6 -15.66 1.73 -7.79
N ILE A 7 -14.68 1.57 -6.90
CA ILE A 7 -13.28 1.29 -7.27
C ILE A 7 -13.12 -0.17 -7.66
N TYR A 8 -13.73 -1.10 -6.90
CA TYR A 8 -13.67 -2.53 -7.17
C TYR A 8 -14.50 -2.99 -8.37
N SER A 9 -15.53 -2.24 -8.78
CA SER A 9 -16.37 -2.58 -9.94
C SER A 9 -15.82 -2.07 -11.28
N ARG A 10 -14.70 -1.34 -11.29
CA ARG A 10 -14.16 -0.76 -12.53
C ARG A 10 -13.28 -1.77 -13.26
N GLU A 11 -13.56 -1.92 -14.54
CA GLU A 11 -12.73 -2.71 -15.46
C GLU A 11 -11.34 -2.08 -15.67
N ARG A 12 -11.21 -0.76 -15.51
CA ARG A 12 -9.95 -0.02 -15.70
C ARG A 12 -9.79 1.07 -14.64
N LEU A 13 -8.60 1.16 -14.05
CA LEU A 13 -8.18 2.27 -13.20
C LEU A 13 -7.26 3.19 -14.02
N LEU A 14 -7.63 4.46 -14.11
CA LEU A 14 -6.82 5.49 -14.76
C LEU A 14 -6.14 6.29 -13.65
N ILE A 15 -4.83 6.11 -13.51
CA ILE A 15 -4.01 6.88 -12.56
C ILE A 15 -3.41 8.06 -13.32
N PRO A 16 -3.79 9.31 -13.00
CA PRO A 16 -3.22 10.49 -13.64
C PRO A 16 -1.75 10.62 -13.24
N ILE A 17 -0.89 10.88 -14.23
CA ILE A 17 0.54 11.06 -14.03
C ILE A 17 0.91 12.47 -14.47
N SER A 18 1.49 13.26 -13.56
CA SER A 18 1.77 14.68 -13.79
C SER A 18 2.85 14.93 -14.83
N ASN A 19 3.81 14.00 -14.97
CA ASN A 19 4.86 14.07 -15.99
C ASN A 19 4.99 12.71 -16.71
N PRO A 20 4.62 12.59 -18.00
CA PRO A 20 4.70 11.33 -18.73
C PRO A 20 6.14 10.85 -18.97
N ASP A 21 7.13 11.73 -18.89
CA ASP A 21 8.53 11.38 -19.13
C ASP A 21 9.06 10.38 -18.10
N ILE A 22 8.45 10.30 -16.91
CA ILE A 22 8.82 9.33 -15.87
C ILE A 22 8.58 7.88 -16.30
N LEU A 23 7.72 7.65 -17.30
CA LEU A 23 7.43 6.32 -17.84
C LEU A 23 8.35 5.93 -19.00
N MET A 24 9.03 6.90 -19.61
CA MET A 24 9.80 6.67 -20.83
C MET A 24 11.05 5.83 -20.51
N LYS A 25 11.23 4.71 -21.22
CA LYS A 25 12.38 3.81 -21.10
C LYS A 25 12.58 3.21 -19.70
N ARG A 26 11.54 3.20 -18.86
CA ARG A 26 11.54 2.52 -17.55
C ARG A 26 10.94 1.13 -17.67
N THR A 27 11.35 0.24 -16.79
CA THR A 27 10.82 -1.11 -16.71
C THR A 27 9.58 -1.13 -15.81
N CYS A 28 8.48 -1.61 -16.36
CA CYS A 28 7.27 -1.91 -15.59
C CYS A 28 7.34 -3.37 -15.12
N PHE A 29 7.12 -3.61 -13.84
CA PHE A 29 7.10 -4.93 -13.23
C PHE A 29 5.65 -5.39 -13.09
N ILE A 30 5.43 -6.71 -13.20
CA ILE A 30 4.15 -7.32 -12.86
C ILE A 30 4.35 -8.07 -11.55
N GLU A 31 3.60 -7.68 -10.53
CA GLU A 31 3.63 -8.31 -9.22
C GLU A 31 2.25 -8.88 -8.86
N LEU A 32 2.23 -9.98 -8.11
CA LEU A 32 0.98 -10.51 -7.57
C LEU A 32 0.71 -9.84 -6.23
N ASP A 33 -0.36 -9.04 -6.17
CA ASP A 33 -0.83 -8.49 -4.91
C ASP A 33 -1.41 -9.63 -4.05
N VAL A 34 -0.75 -9.92 -2.93
CA VAL A 34 -1.11 -11.03 -2.03
C VAL A 34 -2.47 -10.83 -1.38
N TYR A 35 -2.91 -9.59 -1.21
CA TYR A 35 -4.17 -9.25 -0.54
C TYR A 35 -5.32 -9.12 -1.54
N ALA A 36 -5.08 -8.48 -2.68
CA ALA A 36 -6.07 -8.33 -3.74
C ALA A 36 -6.17 -9.56 -4.67
N LYS A 37 -5.26 -10.52 -4.52
CA LYS A 37 -5.17 -11.78 -5.31
C LYS A 37 -5.20 -11.54 -6.81
N ARG A 38 -4.53 -10.48 -7.28
CA ARG A 38 -4.51 -10.06 -8.68
C ARG A 38 -3.13 -9.56 -9.07
N GLU A 39 -2.80 -9.70 -10.35
CA GLU A 39 -1.59 -9.12 -10.92
C GLU A 39 -1.73 -7.59 -11.03
N VAL A 40 -0.71 -6.88 -10.58
CA VAL A 40 -0.63 -5.42 -10.62
C VAL A 40 0.64 -4.99 -11.34
N ALA A 41 0.53 -3.94 -12.14
CA ALA A 41 1.66 -3.30 -12.79
C ALA A 41 2.30 -2.30 -11.81
N VAL A 42 3.58 -2.49 -11.48
CA VAL A 42 4.34 -1.67 -10.52
C VAL A 42 5.49 -0.98 -11.24
N LEU A 43 5.62 0.32 -11.01
CA LEU A 43 6.74 1.13 -11.50
C LEU A 43 7.54 1.62 -10.30
N TYR A 44 8.84 1.30 -10.27
CA TYR A 44 9.77 1.82 -9.28
C TYR A 44 10.50 3.04 -9.87
N PRO A 45 10.34 4.25 -9.31
CA PRO A 45 11.01 5.45 -9.83
C PRO A 45 12.54 5.34 -9.87
N ASP A 46 13.13 4.57 -8.96
CA ASP A 46 14.57 4.38 -8.79
C ASP A 46 15.09 3.02 -9.34
N ASP A 47 14.30 2.33 -10.18
CA ASP A 47 14.65 1.09 -10.91
C ASP A 47 15.17 -0.12 -10.09
N VAL A 48 15.23 -0.03 -8.77
CA VAL A 48 15.74 -1.11 -7.92
C VAL A 48 14.72 -1.46 -6.84
N PRO A 49 13.94 -2.53 -7.00
CA PRO A 49 13.43 -3.23 -5.83
C PRO A 49 14.67 -3.85 -5.16
N ASP A 50 15.03 -3.37 -3.96
CA ASP A 50 15.99 -4.10 -3.14
C ASP A 50 15.38 -5.49 -2.90
N ILE A 51 15.89 -6.50 -3.60
CA ILE A 51 15.44 -7.91 -3.58
C ILE A 51 15.54 -8.49 -2.14
N LYS A 52 16.04 -7.71 -1.18
CA LYS A 52 15.93 -7.97 0.26
C LYS A 52 14.52 -7.88 0.83
N SER A 53 13.49 -7.50 0.07
CA SER A 53 12.09 -7.69 0.49
C SER A 53 11.57 -9.11 0.21
N THR A 54 12.39 -10.11 0.55
CA THR A 54 11.87 -11.44 0.91
C THR A 54 11.20 -11.35 2.29
N HIS A 55 10.31 -10.38 2.48
CA HIS A 55 9.47 -10.27 3.68
C HIS A 55 8.13 -10.99 3.50
N VAL A 56 7.97 -11.71 2.39
CA VAL A 56 6.96 -12.77 2.24
C VAL A 56 7.53 -14.09 2.79
N SER A 57 7.80 -14.15 4.09
CA SER A 57 7.73 -15.39 4.88
C SER A 57 8.11 -15.10 6.34
N ASN A 58 7.40 -15.72 7.27
CA ASN A 58 7.68 -15.75 8.72
C ASN A 58 7.33 -14.52 9.55
N ARG A 59 6.03 -14.19 9.67
CA ARG A 59 5.49 -13.70 10.98
C ARG A 59 3.99 -13.90 11.18
N ILE A 60 3.43 -14.99 10.65
CA ILE A 60 2.06 -15.43 10.95
C ILE A 60 1.91 -15.86 12.44
N SER A 61 3.00 -16.00 13.20
CA SER A 61 2.94 -16.45 14.60
C SER A 61 2.58 -15.38 15.64
N SER A 62 2.05 -14.21 15.25
CA SER A 62 1.70 -13.11 16.18
C SER A 62 0.39 -12.39 15.84
N GLU A 63 -0.46 -12.98 15.00
CA GLU A 63 -1.73 -12.32 14.61
C GLU A 63 -2.68 -12.08 15.80
N GLU A 64 -2.57 -12.83 16.89
CA GLU A 64 -3.50 -12.71 18.00
C GLU A 64 -3.13 -11.64 19.03
N SER A 65 -1.83 -11.42 19.28
CA SER A 65 -1.34 -10.44 20.26
C SER A 65 -1.48 -8.99 19.79
N ASN A 66 -1.40 -8.75 18.48
CA ASN A 66 -1.37 -7.41 17.90
C ASN A 66 -2.72 -6.92 17.36
N LYS A 67 -3.78 -7.75 17.42
CA LYS A 67 -5.15 -7.39 17.00
C LYS A 67 -5.61 -6.04 17.57
N ARG A 68 -5.34 -5.78 18.86
CA ARG A 68 -5.73 -4.52 19.53
C ARG A 68 -5.00 -3.30 18.96
N VAL A 69 -3.73 -3.46 18.60
CA VAL A 69 -2.92 -2.38 18.02
C VAL A 69 -3.41 -2.10 16.61
N LEU A 70 -3.65 -3.15 15.82
CA LEU A 70 -4.16 -3.04 14.45
C LEU A 70 -5.57 -2.43 14.40
N ASP A 71 -6.46 -2.83 15.31
CA ASP A 71 -7.79 -2.20 15.45
C ASP A 71 -7.71 -0.73 15.88
N SER A 72 -6.72 -0.37 16.69
CA SER A 72 -6.50 1.02 17.09
C SER A 72 -5.93 1.85 15.95
N LEU A 73 -5.03 1.27 15.15
CA LEU A 73 -4.48 1.87 13.94
C LEU A 73 -5.61 2.14 12.93
N LYS A 74 -6.44 1.12 12.67
CA LYS A 74 -7.64 1.19 11.82
C LYS A 74 -8.55 2.35 12.23
N ARG A 75 -8.87 2.45 13.53
CA ARG A 75 -9.71 3.55 14.07
C ARG A 75 -9.03 4.92 13.93
N SER A 76 -7.72 5.00 14.16
CA SER A 76 -6.97 6.26 14.10
C SER A 76 -6.84 6.79 12.67
N MET A 77 -6.62 5.89 11.71
CA MET A 77 -6.48 6.21 10.30
C MET A 77 -7.83 6.35 9.58
N GLN A 78 -8.91 5.81 10.17
CA GLN A 78 -10.25 5.72 9.57
C GLN A 78 -10.25 4.96 8.24
N VAL A 79 -9.53 3.84 8.21
CA VAL A 79 -9.37 2.96 7.02
C VAL A 79 -9.94 1.56 7.30
N ASP A 80 -9.94 0.70 6.29
CA ASP A 80 -10.29 -0.72 6.44
C ASP A 80 -9.16 -1.53 7.12
N SER A 81 -9.41 -2.82 7.37
CA SER A 81 -8.46 -3.65 8.13
C SER A 81 -7.22 -3.98 7.30
N GLU A 82 -7.41 -4.10 5.99
CA GLU A 82 -6.42 -4.41 4.97
C GLU A 82 -5.43 -3.26 4.83
N THR A 83 -5.91 -2.02 4.73
CA THR A 83 -5.07 -0.83 4.69
C THR A 83 -4.32 -0.63 6.00
N ALA A 84 -4.97 -0.84 7.15
CA ALA A 84 -4.29 -0.77 8.44
C ALA A 84 -3.18 -1.84 8.55
N GLN A 85 -3.41 -3.05 8.03
CA GLN A 85 -2.43 -4.13 8.00
C GLN A 85 -1.27 -3.84 7.03
N TYR A 86 -1.53 -3.19 5.91
CA TYR A 86 -0.50 -2.73 4.98
C TYR A 86 0.47 -1.77 5.66
N TYR A 87 -0.01 -0.65 6.24
CA TYR A 87 0.89 0.31 6.88
C TYR A 87 1.59 -0.25 8.12
N TRP A 88 0.92 -1.14 8.86
CA TRP A 88 1.55 -1.91 9.94
C TRP A 88 2.72 -2.77 9.45
N SER A 89 2.54 -3.44 8.30
CA SER A 89 3.54 -4.31 7.68
C SER A 89 4.73 -3.51 7.14
N VAL A 90 4.48 -2.47 6.35
CA VAL A 90 5.51 -1.59 5.79
C VAL A 90 6.34 -0.90 6.88
N SER A 91 5.72 -0.63 8.04
CA SER A 91 6.37 -0.02 9.19
C SER A 91 7.02 -1.02 10.15
N ASN A 92 7.18 -2.29 9.73
CA ASN A 92 7.78 -3.36 10.52
C ASN A 92 7.15 -3.52 11.93
N GLY A 93 5.85 -3.25 12.04
CA GLY A 93 5.10 -3.33 13.30
C GLY A 93 5.26 -2.14 14.25
N ASP A 94 5.76 -0.98 13.80
CA ASP A 94 5.72 0.27 14.58
C ASP A 94 4.45 1.07 14.26
N PRO A 95 3.53 1.26 15.22
CA PRO A 95 2.29 2.00 14.98
C PRO A 95 2.50 3.50 14.72
N ARG A 96 3.58 4.10 15.23
CA ARG A 96 3.87 5.53 15.01
C ARG A 96 4.42 5.77 13.61
N ALA A 97 5.33 4.90 13.16
CA ALA A 97 5.84 4.94 11.80
C ALA A 97 4.71 4.69 10.79
N ALA A 98 3.79 3.76 11.08
CA ALA A 98 2.64 3.48 10.23
C ALA A 98 1.70 4.69 10.06
N LEU A 99 1.45 5.43 11.15
CA LEU A 99 0.68 6.67 11.07
C LEU A 99 1.40 7.78 10.30
N ALA A 100 2.73 7.87 10.43
CA ALA A 100 3.54 8.86 9.73
C ALA A 100 3.51 8.63 8.21
N GLU A 101 3.76 7.40 7.76
CA GLU A 101 3.69 7.02 6.34
C GLU A 101 2.30 7.30 5.74
N PHE A 102 1.24 6.87 6.42
CA PHE A 102 -0.13 7.15 5.99
C PHE A 102 -0.41 8.66 5.88
N SER A 103 0.08 9.46 6.82
CA SER A 103 -0.11 10.91 6.78
C SER A 103 0.65 11.57 5.62
N ALA A 104 1.83 11.05 5.27
CA ALA A 104 2.61 11.54 4.14
C ALA A 104 1.88 11.25 2.81
N ASP A 105 1.34 10.05 2.64
CA ASP A 105 0.55 9.68 1.46
C ASP A 105 -0.70 10.55 1.30
N LEU A 106 -1.40 10.84 2.40
CA LEU A 106 -2.56 11.75 2.38
C LEU A 106 -2.18 13.19 1.98
N GLN A 107 -0.99 13.65 2.35
CA GLN A 107 -0.49 14.97 1.96
C GLN A 107 -0.14 15.01 0.47
N TRP A 108 0.49 13.96 -0.05
CA TRP A 108 0.79 13.83 -1.47
C TRP A 108 -0.47 13.90 -2.32
N GLY A 109 -1.56 13.22 -1.92
CA GLY A 109 -2.85 13.28 -2.61
C GLY A 109 -3.57 14.63 -2.59
N ARG A 110 -3.17 15.57 -1.70
CA ARG A 110 -3.75 16.93 -1.61
C ARG A 110 -2.96 18.00 -2.36
N GLN A 111 -1.74 17.71 -2.82
CA GLN A 111 -0.89 18.65 -3.57
C GLN A 111 -1.17 18.68 -5.08
N VAL A 112 -2.33 18.18 -5.52
CA VAL A 112 -2.81 18.25 -6.92
C VAL A 112 -3.85 19.34 -7.07
#